data_AF-N6YND2-F1
#
_entry.id   AF-N6YND2-F1
#
_cell.length_a   1.000
_cell.length_b   1.000
_cell.length_c   1.000
_cell.angle_alpha   90.00
_cell.angle_beta   90.00
_cell.angle_gamma   90.00
#
_symmetry.space_group_name_H-M   'P 1'
#
loop_
_entity.id
_entity.type
_entity.pdbx_description
1 polymer ?
#
loop_
_entity_poly.entity_id
_entity_poly.type
_entity_poly.pdbx_seq_one_letter_code
_entity_poly.pdbx_strand_id
1 'polypeptide(L)'
;MPKRPPPRPIAALTACAMLLCAGHATAAQTLIICTDLDDAERTRAVLSVEEGAAESGGGPRVSSLEIVTPEFLWSAPGQPETARFPAGRSDVSPDLAGLDTVAIRSATDADGVLRIVDFGVLRPGALELEGLRGSLVLHETWQNAHATGSLYYTSAASRPTVAALACQRFDED
;
A
#
# COMPACT_ATOMS: atom_id res chain seq x y z
N MET A 1 45.01 72.98 -9.01
CA MET A 1 45.06 71.51 -9.23
C MET A 1 44.05 70.83 -8.29
N PRO A 2 43.49 69.68 -8.70
CA PRO A 2 42.06 69.35 -8.66
C PRO A 2 41.65 68.60 -7.38
N LYS A 3 40.32 68.42 -7.18
CA LYS A 3 39.74 67.13 -6.72
C LYS A 3 38.20 67.14 -6.76
N ARG A 4 37.64 66.58 -7.85
CA ARG A 4 36.46 65.69 -7.76
C ARG A 4 36.96 64.30 -7.28
N PRO A 5 36.09 63.33 -6.93
CA PRO A 5 34.84 63.33 -6.17
C PRO A 5 34.99 62.38 -4.93
N PRO A 6 33.92 61.89 -4.29
CA PRO A 6 33.56 60.51 -4.60
C PRO A 6 32.04 60.26 -4.79
N PRO A 7 31.70 59.17 -5.50
CA PRO A 7 30.33 58.76 -5.81
C PRO A 7 29.60 58.21 -4.58
N ARG A 8 28.28 58.42 -4.50
CA ARG A 8 27.43 57.64 -3.58
C ARG A 8 27.16 56.26 -4.21
N PRO A 9 27.32 55.18 -3.44
CA PRO A 9 27.26 53.83 -3.95
C PRO A 9 25.83 53.42 -4.33
N ILE A 10 25.76 52.76 -5.49
CA ILE A 10 24.63 51.99 -5.99
C ILE A 10 24.26 50.97 -4.92
N ALA A 11 23.00 50.98 -4.47
CA ALA A 11 22.44 49.92 -3.66
C ALA A 11 22.47 48.63 -4.49
N ALA A 12 23.45 47.77 -4.23
CA ALA A 12 23.46 46.42 -4.75
C ALA A 12 22.37 45.63 -4.03
N LEU A 13 21.21 45.48 -4.68
CA LEU A 13 20.21 44.49 -4.32
C LEU A 13 20.88 43.11 -4.45
N THR A 14 21.35 42.57 -3.33
CA THR A 14 21.77 41.17 -3.25
C THR A 14 20.50 40.33 -3.19
N ALA A 15 19.96 39.98 -4.36
CA ALA A 15 18.94 38.95 -4.46
C ALA A 15 19.61 37.60 -4.15
N CYS A 16 19.57 37.18 -2.89
CA CYS A 16 19.78 35.80 -2.49
C CYS A 16 18.63 34.97 -3.08
N ALA A 17 18.78 34.53 -4.32
CA ALA A 17 17.98 33.44 -4.85
C ALA A 17 18.43 32.16 -4.14
N MET A 18 17.75 31.82 -3.04
CA MET A 18 17.80 30.46 -2.51
C MET A 18 17.17 29.56 -3.58
N LEU A 19 18.02 28.88 -4.36
CA LEU A 19 17.59 27.68 -5.06
C LEU A 19 17.15 26.68 -3.98
N LEU A 20 15.83 26.56 -3.78
CA LEU A 20 15.28 25.35 -3.21
C LEU A 20 15.54 24.24 -4.23
N CYS A 21 16.61 23.50 -4.02
CA CYS A 21 16.67 22.12 -4.48
C CYS A 21 15.57 21.36 -3.72
N ALA A 22 14.34 21.42 -4.25
CA ALA A 22 13.32 20.44 -3.94
C ALA A 22 13.76 19.12 -4.59
N GLY A 23 14.79 18.50 -3.99
CA GLY A 23 15.01 17.08 -4.16
C GLY A 23 13.71 16.43 -3.72
N HIS A 24 12.99 15.84 -4.67
CA HIS A 24 11.90 14.94 -4.34
C HIS A 24 12.61 13.77 -3.66
N ALA A 25 12.63 13.77 -2.33
CA ALA A 25 12.97 12.57 -1.60
C ALA A 25 11.94 11.54 -2.06
N THR A 26 12.38 10.57 -2.85
CA THR A 26 11.60 9.38 -3.12
C THR A 26 11.34 8.75 -1.77
N ALA A 27 10.06 8.68 -1.37
CA ALA A 27 9.68 8.01 -0.15
C ALA A 27 10.19 6.56 -0.25
N ALA A 28 10.84 6.07 0.81
CA ALA A 28 11.27 4.69 0.87
C ALA A 28 10.03 3.80 0.73
N GLN A 29 10.13 2.77 -0.10
CA GLN A 29 9.03 1.87 -0.37
C GLN A 29 9.31 0.55 0.33
N THR A 30 8.33 0.07 1.09
CA THR A 30 8.41 -1.22 1.77
C THR A 30 7.45 -2.17 1.11
N LEU A 31 7.95 -3.30 0.61
CA LEU A 31 7.16 -4.43 0.16
C LEU A 31 6.94 -5.40 1.31
N ILE A 32 5.69 -5.77 1.56
CA ILE A 32 5.33 -6.81 2.52
C ILE A 32 4.61 -7.92 1.76
N ILE A 33 5.07 -9.14 1.98
CA ILE A 33 4.45 -10.35 1.43
C ILE A 33 4.01 -11.21 2.60
N CYS A 34 2.71 -11.48 2.71
CA CYS A 34 2.14 -12.38 3.69
C CYS A 34 1.51 -13.58 2.99
N THR A 35 1.86 -14.79 3.39
CA THR A 35 1.33 -16.04 2.82
C THR A 35 0.74 -16.91 3.91
N ASP A 36 -0.24 -17.74 3.55
CA ASP A 36 -0.79 -18.78 4.44
C ASP A 36 0.34 -19.59 5.08
N LEU A 37 0.21 -19.88 6.38
CA LEU A 37 1.21 -20.66 7.11
C LEU A 37 1.31 -22.11 6.60
N ASP A 38 0.21 -22.68 6.11
CA ASP A 38 0.16 -24.09 5.70
C ASP A 38 0.44 -24.25 4.20
N ASP A 39 -0.01 -23.30 3.36
CA ASP A 39 0.14 -23.36 1.90
C ASP A 39 0.25 -21.96 1.27
N ALA A 40 1.47 -21.56 0.93
CA ALA A 40 1.75 -20.23 0.40
C ALA A 40 1.05 -19.89 -0.93
N GLU A 41 0.60 -20.90 -1.68
CA GLU A 41 -0.15 -20.72 -2.94
C GLU A 41 -1.67 -20.62 -2.73
N ARG A 42 -2.13 -20.85 -1.49
CA ARG A 42 -3.54 -20.83 -1.13
C ARG A 42 -4.04 -19.43 -0.83
N THR A 43 -3.39 -18.76 0.12
CA THR A 43 -3.74 -17.39 0.54
C THR A 43 -2.49 -16.53 0.53
N ARG A 44 -2.57 -15.36 -0.10
CA ARG A 44 -1.49 -14.37 -0.11
C ARG A 44 -2.03 -12.94 -0.05
N ALA A 45 -1.38 -12.10 0.74
CA ALA A 45 -1.52 -10.66 0.68
C ALA A 45 -0.17 -10.04 0.30
N VAL A 46 -0.14 -9.22 -0.74
CA VAL A 46 1.04 -8.44 -1.14
C VAL A 46 0.68 -6.99 -1.04
N LEU A 47 1.50 -6.20 -0.33
CA LEU A 47 1.26 -4.77 -0.19
C LEU A 47 2.56 -3.99 -0.29
N SER A 48 2.48 -2.85 -0.94
CA SER A 48 3.53 -1.84 -0.94
C SER A 48 3.11 -0.67 -0.09
N VAL A 49 4.02 -0.18 0.73
CA VAL A 49 3.79 0.89 1.69
C VAL A 49 4.81 1.99 1.44
N GLU A 50 4.34 3.24 1.31
CA GLU A 50 5.19 4.42 1.21
C GLU A 50 5.51 4.93 2.64
N GLU A 51 6.78 4.82 3.06
CA GLU A 51 7.19 5.31 4.37
C GLU A 51 7.12 6.85 4.44
N GLY A 52 6.65 7.38 5.56
CA GLY A 52 6.54 8.83 5.80
C GLY A 52 5.37 9.52 5.09
N ALA A 53 4.67 8.84 4.18
CA ALA A 53 3.41 9.32 3.61
C ALA A 53 2.25 8.89 4.52
N ALA A 54 1.70 9.80 5.31
CA ALA A 54 0.53 9.49 6.12
C ALA A 54 -0.76 9.57 5.29
N GLU A 55 -1.65 8.58 5.40
CA GLU A 55 -3.02 8.72 4.92
C GLU A 55 -3.78 9.78 5.74
N SER A 56 -4.92 10.22 5.22
CA SER A 56 -5.89 11.06 5.94
C SER A 56 -6.51 10.25 7.10
N GLY A 57 -5.71 9.99 8.14
CA GLY A 57 -5.97 8.99 9.18
C GLY A 57 -4.75 8.63 10.03
N GLY A 58 -3.52 9.02 9.62
CA GLY A 58 -2.31 8.94 10.46
C GLY A 58 -1.47 7.66 10.31
N GLY A 59 -1.93 6.66 9.55
CA GLY A 59 -1.13 5.48 9.18
C GLY A 59 -0.37 5.67 7.86
N PRO A 60 0.60 4.80 7.53
CA PRO A 60 1.38 4.91 6.30
C PRO A 60 0.53 4.60 5.07
N ARG A 61 0.81 5.26 3.95
CA ARG A 61 0.05 5.09 2.71
C ARG A 61 0.33 3.72 2.08
N VAL A 62 -0.72 2.96 1.84
CA VAL A 62 -0.65 1.72 1.06
C VAL A 62 -0.75 2.09 -0.41
N SER A 63 0.34 1.91 -1.16
CA SER A 63 0.44 2.28 -2.58
C SER A 63 0.03 1.15 -3.53
N SER A 64 0.06 -0.11 -3.05
CA SER A 64 -0.46 -1.27 -3.76
C SER A 64 -0.98 -2.29 -2.75
N LEU A 65 -2.07 -2.98 -3.09
CA LEU A 65 -2.63 -4.09 -2.30
C LEU A 65 -3.22 -5.17 -3.20
N GLU A 66 -2.65 -6.38 -3.16
CA GLU A 66 -3.18 -7.57 -3.81
C GLU A 66 -3.60 -8.62 -2.77
N ILE A 67 -4.81 -9.19 -2.92
CA ILE A 67 -5.33 -10.24 -2.04
C ILE A 67 -5.75 -11.46 -2.85
N VAL A 68 -5.00 -12.56 -2.69
CA VAL A 68 -5.27 -13.86 -3.30
C VAL A 68 -5.85 -14.79 -2.24
N THR A 69 -7.04 -15.35 -2.50
CA THR A 69 -7.68 -16.33 -1.62
C THR A 69 -8.41 -17.38 -2.46
N PRO A 70 -8.65 -18.60 -1.95
CA PRO A 70 -9.36 -19.64 -2.70
C PRO A 70 -10.80 -19.28 -3.09
N GLU A 71 -11.46 -18.47 -2.26
CA GLU A 71 -12.87 -18.11 -2.37
C GLU A 71 -13.08 -16.90 -3.28
N PHE A 72 -12.03 -16.17 -3.61
CA PHE A 72 -12.11 -14.92 -4.36
C PHE A 72 -11.45 -15.07 -5.72
N LEU A 73 -12.30 -15.12 -6.75
CA LEU A 73 -11.88 -15.15 -8.14
C LEU A 73 -12.26 -13.84 -8.82
N TRP A 74 -11.29 -13.25 -9.50
CA TRP A 74 -11.37 -11.99 -10.22
C TRP A 74 -11.71 -12.25 -11.67
N SER A 75 -12.40 -11.32 -12.34
CA SER A 75 -12.52 -11.45 -13.79
C SER A 75 -11.20 -11.09 -14.45
N ALA A 76 -10.81 -11.93 -15.40
CA ALA A 76 -9.64 -11.77 -16.24
C ALA A 76 -10.05 -12.06 -17.69
N PRO A 77 -10.70 -11.11 -18.38
CA PRO A 77 -11.16 -11.33 -19.75
C PRO A 77 -10.02 -11.80 -20.67
N GLY A 78 -10.27 -12.87 -21.41
CA GLY A 78 -9.26 -13.47 -22.31
C GLY A 78 -8.37 -14.53 -21.65
N GLN A 79 -8.49 -14.78 -20.35
CA GLN A 79 -7.82 -15.90 -19.69
C GLN A 79 -8.46 -17.23 -20.11
N PRO A 80 -7.69 -18.22 -20.60
CA PRO A 80 -8.21 -19.54 -20.89
C PRO A 80 -8.64 -20.27 -19.61
N GLU A 81 -9.53 -21.25 -19.75
CA GLU A 81 -9.85 -22.17 -18.65
C GLU A 81 -8.61 -22.95 -18.22
N THR A 82 -8.44 -23.14 -16.92
CA THR A 82 -7.36 -23.94 -16.32
C THR A 82 -7.97 -24.98 -15.37
N ALA A 83 -7.16 -25.93 -14.91
CA ALA A 83 -7.62 -26.89 -13.89
C ALA A 83 -8.10 -26.23 -12.59
N ARG A 84 -7.67 -24.98 -12.32
CA ARG A 84 -7.99 -24.25 -11.08
C ARG A 84 -9.11 -23.23 -11.29
N PHE A 85 -9.33 -22.72 -12.51
CA PHE A 85 -10.25 -21.61 -12.78
C PHE A 85 -11.05 -21.75 -14.08
N PRO A 86 -12.34 -21.36 -14.09
CA PRO A 86 -13.10 -21.18 -15.33
C PRO A 86 -12.46 -20.17 -16.28
N ALA A 87 -12.78 -20.26 -17.57
CA ALA A 87 -12.37 -19.25 -18.55
C ALA A 87 -12.82 -17.84 -18.12
N GLY A 88 -11.95 -16.86 -18.29
CA GLY A 88 -12.21 -15.47 -17.92
C GLY A 88 -12.12 -15.18 -16.43
N ARG A 89 -11.60 -16.10 -15.60
CA ARG A 89 -11.43 -15.93 -14.16
C ARG A 89 -9.98 -16.18 -13.73
N SER A 90 -9.53 -15.46 -12.70
CA SER A 90 -8.19 -15.53 -12.13
C SER A 90 -8.22 -15.50 -10.62
N ASP A 91 -7.26 -16.14 -9.96
CA ASP A 91 -6.96 -15.90 -8.53
C ASP A 91 -5.99 -14.72 -8.33
N VAL A 92 -5.43 -14.16 -9.39
CA VAL A 92 -4.61 -12.95 -9.31
C VAL A 92 -5.51 -11.75 -9.06
N SER A 93 -5.33 -11.13 -7.90
CA SER A 93 -5.99 -9.88 -7.52
C SER A 93 -5.52 -8.74 -8.42
N PRO A 94 -6.41 -7.86 -8.90
CA PRO A 94 -6.00 -6.53 -9.31
C PRO A 94 -5.43 -5.80 -8.10
N ASP A 95 -4.64 -4.77 -8.36
CA ASP A 95 -4.22 -3.85 -7.31
C ASP A 95 -5.43 -3.08 -6.77
N LEU A 96 -5.84 -3.44 -5.55
CA LEU A 96 -6.98 -2.87 -4.87
C LEU A 96 -6.76 -1.40 -4.49
N ALA A 97 -5.51 -0.98 -4.26
CA ALA A 97 -5.20 0.42 -3.94
C ALA A 97 -5.41 1.35 -5.13
N GLY A 98 -5.27 0.82 -6.36
CA GLY A 98 -5.53 1.53 -7.60
C GLY A 98 -7.02 1.69 -7.95
N LEU A 99 -7.93 1.06 -7.22
CA LEU A 99 -9.37 1.06 -7.53
C LEU A 99 -10.10 2.18 -6.76
N ASP A 100 -10.74 3.09 -7.51
CA ASP A 100 -11.56 4.19 -6.97
C ASP A 100 -12.81 3.73 -6.18
N THR A 101 -13.13 2.44 -6.24
CA THR A 101 -14.24 1.79 -5.54
C THR A 101 -13.80 1.12 -4.24
N VAL A 102 -12.51 1.09 -3.93
CA VAL A 102 -11.97 0.46 -2.72
C VAL A 102 -11.46 1.55 -1.78
N ALA A 103 -11.87 1.46 -0.51
CA ALA A 103 -11.22 2.20 0.56
C ALA A 103 -10.17 1.30 1.19
N ILE A 104 -8.98 1.86 1.40
CA ILE A 104 -7.93 1.29 2.24
C ILE A 104 -7.70 2.25 3.40
N ARG A 105 -7.43 1.68 4.58
CA ARG A 105 -7.00 2.42 5.76
C ARG A 105 -5.91 1.63 6.46
N SER A 106 -4.86 2.31 6.85
CA SER A 106 -3.79 1.72 7.65
C SER A 106 -3.76 2.30 9.06
N ALA A 107 -3.27 1.50 10.01
CA ALA A 107 -2.99 1.94 11.37
C ALA A 107 -1.65 1.39 11.85
N THR A 108 -0.96 2.17 12.69
CA THR A 108 0.31 1.81 13.29
C THR A 108 0.16 1.54 14.79
N ASP A 109 1.16 0.89 15.39
CA ASP A 109 1.33 0.88 16.84
C ASP A 109 1.94 2.19 17.35
N ALA A 110 2.25 2.21 18.65
CA ALA A 110 2.87 3.35 19.34
C ALA A 110 4.28 3.70 18.83
N ASP A 111 4.97 2.74 18.20
CA ASP A 111 6.30 2.93 17.63
C ASP A 111 6.24 3.35 16.14
N GLY A 112 5.04 3.56 15.60
CA GLY A 112 4.83 3.95 14.20
C GLY A 112 4.94 2.79 13.21
N VAL A 113 4.99 1.55 13.69
CA VAL A 113 5.07 0.36 12.82
C VAL A 113 3.67 -0.02 12.34
N LEU A 114 3.53 -0.30 11.04
CA LEU A 114 2.26 -0.77 10.46
C LEU A 114 1.73 -2.01 11.21
N ARG A 115 0.46 -1.98 11.57
CA ARG A 115 -0.25 -3.06 12.28
C ARG A 115 -1.48 -3.57 11.59
N ILE A 116 -2.25 -2.67 11.00
CA ILE A 116 -3.56 -2.99 10.45
C ILE A 116 -3.64 -2.36 9.08
N VAL A 117 -4.11 -3.13 8.10
CA VAL A 117 -4.58 -2.62 6.80
C VAL A 117 -6.01 -3.11 6.61
N ASP A 118 -6.96 -2.21 6.83
CA ASP A 118 -8.36 -2.44 6.55
C ASP A 118 -8.64 -2.08 5.09
N PHE A 119 -9.42 -2.91 4.41
CA PHE A 119 -9.85 -2.66 3.05
C PHE A 119 -11.32 -3.02 2.85
N GLY A 120 -11.99 -2.30 1.97
CA GLY A 120 -13.37 -2.60 1.66
C GLY A 120 -13.94 -1.81 0.51
N VAL A 121 -14.88 -2.42 -0.20
CA VAL A 121 -15.50 -1.82 -1.39
C VAL A 121 -16.62 -0.87 -0.98
N LEU A 122 -16.55 0.35 -1.51
CA LEU A 122 -17.41 1.48 -1.17
C LEU A 122 -18.72 1.51 -1.97
N ARG A 123 -18.73 1.02 -3.22
CA ARG A 123 -19.90 1.11 -4.11
C ARG A 123 -20.57 -0.25 -4.36
N PRO A 124 -21.88 -0.40 -4.08
CA PRO A 124 -22.67 -1.50 -4.63
C PRO A 124 -22.78 -1.30 -6.15
N GLY A 125 -22.25 -2.23 -6.94
CA GLY A 125 -22.20 -2.15 -8.40
C GLY A 125 -20.83 -2.45 -9.03
N ALA A 126 -19.76 -2.51 -8.23
CA ALA A 126 -18.56 -3.24 -8.63
C ALA A 126 -18.87 -4.74 -8.48
N LEU A 127 -19.58 -5.31 -9.46
CA LEU A 127 -20.16 -6.67 -9.41
C LEU A 127 -19.16 -7.76 -9.02
N GLU A 128 -17.87 -7.52 -9.23
CA GLU A 128 -16.78 -8.46 -8.93
C GLU A 128 -16.19 -8.27 -7.53
N LEU A 129 -16.44 -7.12 -6.92
CA LEU A 129 -15.90 -6.70 -5.62
C LEU A 129 -16.99 -6.59 -4.56
N GLU A 130 -18.23 -6.93 -4.90
CA GLU A 130 -19.39 -6.63 -4.07
C GLU A 130 -19.30 -7.33 -2.71
N GLY A 131 -19.24 -6.52 -1.67
CA GLY A 131 -19.12 -7.00 -0.29
C GLY A 131 -17.72 -7.46 0.11
N LEU A 132 -16.69 -7.35 -0.75
CA LEU A 132 -15.31 -7.58 -0.32
C LEU A 132 -14.95 -6.60 0.78
N ARG A 133 -14.65 -7.16 1.96
CA ARG A 133 -14.13 -6.45 3.11
C ARG A 133 -13.13 -7.33 3.81
N GLY A 134 -12.07 -6.74 4.32
CA GLY A 134 -11.08 -7.48 5.05
C GLY A 134 -10.16 -6.59 5.86
N SER A 135 -9.31 -7.26 6.62
CA SER A 135 -8.29 -6.64 7.45
C SER A 135 -7.08 -7.56 7.48
N LEU A 136 -5.92 -7.03 7.10
CA LEU A 136 -4.62 -7.64 7.37
C LEU A 136 -4.13 -7.11 8.70
N VAL A 137 -3.90 -8.00 9.66
CA VAL A 137 -3.41 -7.64 10.99
C VAL A 137 -2.05 -8.30 11.24
N LEU A 138 -1.04 -7.50 11.58
CA LEU A 138 0.30 -7.95 11.99
C LEU A 138 0.36 -8.03 13.51
N HIS A 139 0.51 -9.24 14.05
CA HIS A 139 0.35 -9.52 15.48
C HIS A 139 1.58 -9.17 16.33
N GLU A 140 2.74 -9.03 15.70
CA GLU A 140 4.02 -8.83 16.39
C GLU A 140 4.94 -7.88 15.63
N THR A 141 5.89 -7.25 16.33
CA THR A 141 6.93 -6.45 15.68
C THR A 141 7.75 -7.33 14.74
N TRP A 142 8.30 -6.72 13.68
CA TRP A 142 9.22 -7.41 12.77
C TRP A 142 10.45 -7.95 13.52
N GLN A 143 10.71 -9.24 13.38
CA GLN A 143 11.91 -9.93 13.88
C GLN A 143 12.67 -10.48 12.68
N ASN A 144 13.85 -9.92 12.39
CA ASN A 144 14.63 -10.25 11.18
C ASN A 144 13.80 -10.15 9.88
N ALA A 145 13.01 -9.08 9.75
CA ALA A 145 12.08 -8.87 8.63
C ALA A 145 10.92 -9.88 8.54
N HIS A 146 10.66 -10.68 9.57
CA HIS A 146 9.53 -11.60 9.64
C HIS A 146 8.52 -11.19 10.72
N ALA A 147 7.24 -11.48 10.49
CA ALA A 147 6.18 -11.34 11.48
C ALA A 147 5.04 -12.34 11.19
N THR A 148 4.26 -12.69 12.20
CA THR A 148 2.99 -13.38 12.04
C THR A 148 1.84 -12.39 11.87
N GLY A 149 0.88 -12.77 11.04
CA GLY A 149 -0.32 -11.98 10.82
C GLY A 149 -1.55 -12.84 10.62
N SER A 150 -2.68 -12.16 10.45
CA SER A 150 -3.92 -12.79 10.00
C SER A 150 -4.58 -11.95 8.94
N LEU A 151 -5.17 -12.63 7.96
CA LEU A 151 -6.04 -12.01 6.97
C LEU A 151 -7.48 -12.41 7.31
N TYR A 152 -8.25 -11.43 7.77
CA TYR A 152 -9.70 -11.54 7.80
C TYR A 152 -10.26 -11.08 6.46
N TYR A 153 -11.17 -11.85 5.88
CA TYR A 153 -11.89 -11.43 4.67
C TYR A 153 -13.29 -12.03 4.60
N THR A 154 -14.18 -11.32 3.93
CA THR A 154 -15.54 -11.75 3.65
C THR A 154 -16.00 -11.17 2.32
N SER A 155 -16.94 -11.84 1.65
CA SER A 155 -17.70 -11.31 0.52
C SER A 155 -19.20 -11.34 0.83
N ALA A 156 -20.03 -10.76 -0.04
CA ALA A 156 -21.49 -10.76 0.15
C ALA A 156 -22.10 -12.18 0.23
N ALA A 157 -21.43 -13.19 -0.35
CA ALA A 157 -21.93 -14.55 -0.43
C ALA A 157 -21.17 -15.55 0.46
N SER A 158 -20.06 -15.15 1.08
CA SER A 158 -19.23 -16.05 1.89
C SER A 158 -19.44 -15.84 3.38
N ARG A 159 -19.16 -16.89 4.17
CA ARG A 159 -18.90 -16.71 5.59
C ARG A 159 -17.58 -15.94 5.75
N PRO A 160 -17.43 -15.16 6.82
CA PRO A 160 -16.14 -14.58 7.16
C PRO A 160 -15.10 -15.68 7.37
N THR A 161 -13.93 -15.50 6.77
CA THR A 161 -12.79 -16.41 6.85
C THR A 161 -11.61 -15.69 7.50
N VAL A 162 -10.79 -16.46 8.23
CA VAL A 162 -9.52 -16.00 8.79
C VAL A 162 -8.43 -16.95 8.34
N ALA A 163 -7.41 -16.42 7.66
CA ALA A 163 -6.19 -17.14 7.34
C ALA A 163 -5.07 -16.67 8.27
N ALA A 164 -4.30 -17.62 8.83
CA ALA A 164 -3.09 -17.31 9.58
C ALA A 164 -1.92 -17.19 8.60
N LEU A 165 -1.11 -16.14 8.75
CA LEU A 165 -0.10 -15.76 7.76
C LEU A 165 1.29 -15.70 8.37
N ALA A 166 2.29 -16.11 7.59
CA ALA A 166 3.68 -15.69 7.74
C ALA A 166 3.94 -14.50 6.82
N CYS A 167 4.42 -13.40 7.38
CA CYS A 167 4.73 -12.18 6.67
C CYS A 167 6.25 -11.93 6.62
N GLN A 168 6.71 -11.41 5.49
CA GLN A 168 8.07 -10.97 5.27
C GLN A 168 8.09 -9.55 4.72
N ARG A 169 9.01 -8.73 5.25
CA ARG A 169 9.25 -7.35 4.83
C ARG A 169 10.49 -7.27 3.95
N PHE A 170 10.42 -6.46 2.91
CA PHE A 170 11.51 -6.12 2.02
C PHE A 170 11.54 -4.60 1.89
N ASP A 171 12.62 -4.00 2.34
CA ASP A 171 12.81 -2.55 2.26
C ASP A 171 13.52 -2.26 0.93
N GLU A 172 12.93 -1.41 0.08
CA GLU A 172 13.57 -0.93 -1.16
C GLU A 172 14.32 0.38 -0.86
N ASP A 173 15.63 0.39 -1.18
CA ASP A 173 16.55 1.52 -1.00
C ASP A 173 16.47 2.57 -2.13
#